data_AF-A0A1F4DNZ0-F1
#
_entry.id   AF-A0A1F4DNZ0-F1
#
_cell.length_a   1.000
_cell.length_b   1.000
_cell.length_c   1.000
_cell.angle_alpha   90.00
_cell.angle_beta   90.00
_cell.angle_gamma   90.00
#
_symmetry.space_group_name_H-M   'P 1'
#
loop_
_entity.id
_entity.type
_entity.pdbx_description
1 polymer ?
#
loop_
_entity_poly.entity_id
_entity_poly.type
_entity_poly.pdbx_seq_one_letter_code
_entity_poly.pdbx_strand_id
1 'polypeptide(L)' 'MADADGVEYLKASDEHGVLKLSGAGGYAVGDKLKLIPGHCDTTVNLYDYYVCVREGRVEAIWPITARGAVW' A
#
# COMPACT_ATOMS: atom_id res chain seq x y z
N MET A 1 -5.97 4.93 -3.50
CA MET A 1 -7.21 4.98 -2.67
C MET A 1 -6.93 4.28 -1.34
N ALA A 2 -7.46 4.75 -0.21
CA ALA A 2 -7.35 4.01 1.05
C ALA A 2 -8.48 2.98 1.16
N ASP A 3 -8.18 1.78 1.67
CA ASP A 3 -9.16 0.71 1.91
C ASP A 3 -9.80 0.89 3.30
N ALA A 4 -10.43 2.05 3.51
CA ALA A 4 -11.13 2.43 4.73
C ALA A 4 -12.18 3.53 4.46
N ASP A 5 -13.38 3.39 5.01
CA ASP A 5 -14.46 4.35 4.83
C ASP A 5 -14.16 5.70 5.48
N GLY A 6 -14.53 6.79 4.80
CA GLY A 6 -14.28 8.16 5.29
C GLY A 6 -12.81 8.58 5.28
N VAL A 7 -11.91 7.77 4.70
CA VAL A 7 -10.49 8.08 4.54
C VAL A 7 -10.15 8.35 3.08
N GLU A 8 -9.63 9.53 2.79
CA GLU A 8 -9.23 9.95 1.45
C GLU A 8 -7.71 10.19 1.40
N TYR A 9 -7.01 9.58 0.45
CA TYR A 9 -5.57 9.81 0.23
C TYR A 9 -5.39 10.98 -0.74
N LEU A 10 -4.90 12.12 -0.25
CA LEU A 10 -4.89 13.39 -1.00
C LEU A 10 -3.61 13.62 -1.78
N LYS A 11 -2.45 13.38 -1.15
CA LYS A 11 -1.13 13.73 -1.70
C LYS A 11 -0.07 12.74 -1.22
N ALA A 12 0.93 12.54 -2.07
CA ALA A 12 2.14 11.81 -1.74
C ALA A 12 3.36 12.76 -1.89
N SER A 13 4.36 12.55 -1.04
CA SER A 13 5.76 12.88 -1.29
C SER A 13 6.56 11.57 -1.28
N ASP A 14 7.88 11.65 -1.43
CA ASP A 14 8.75 10.48 -1.57
C ASP A 14 8.50 9.39 -0.50
N GLU A 15 8.30 9.77 0.76
CA GLU A 15 8.13 8.83 1.89
C GLU A 15 6.89 9.12 2.76
N HIS A 16 6.07 10.09 2.39
CA HIS A 16 4.91 10.48 3.19
C HIS A 16 3.64 10.60 2.35
N GLY A 17 2.51 10.22 2.96
CA GLY A 17 1.18 10.42 2.41
C GLY A 17 0.33 11.33 3.30
N VAL A 18 -0.53 12.15 2.69
CA VAL A 18 -1.52 12.97 3.41
C VAL A 18 -2.89 12.32 3.29
N LEU A 19 -3.47 11.98 4.43
CA LEU A 19 -4.82 11.46 4.54
C LEU A 19 -5.77 12.56 5.03
N LYS A 20 -6.96 12.63 4.43
CA LYS A 20 -8.09 13.37 4.96
C LYS A 20 -9.06 12.40 5.60
N LEU A 21 -9.41 12.67 6.86
CA LEU A 21 -10.30 11.85 7.66
C LEU A 21 -11.63 12.59 7.82
N SER A 22 -12.63 12.19 7.03
CA SER A 22 -13.95 12.82 7.00
C SER A 22 -14.93 12.04 7.88
N GLY A 23 -14.94 12.34 9.18
CA GLY A 23 -15.74 11.61 10.16
C GLY A 23 -15.12 10.27 10.58
N ALA A 24 -14.09 9.81 9.87
CA ALA A 24 -13.20 8.75 10.33
C ALA A 24 -12.34 9.28 11.49
N GLY A 25 -12.33 8.56 12.61
CA GLY A 25 -11.57 8.90 13.81
C GLY A 25 -10.99 7.66 14.47
N GLY A 26 -10.23 7.85 15.55
CA GLY A 26 -9.64 6.73 16.29
C GLY A 26 -8.32 6.20 15.73
N TYR A 27 -7.74 6.85 14.72
CA TYR A 27 -6.38 6.54 14.28
C TYR A 27 -5.35 7.07 15.27
N ALA A 28 -4.43 6.19 15.66
CA ALA A 28 -3.27 6.52 16.46
C ALA A 28 -1.99 6.37 15.64
N VAL A 29 -0.91 6.99 16.13
CA VAL A 29 0.43 6.75 15.58
C VAL A 29 0.77 5.27 15.72
N GLY A 30 1.14 4.64 14.60
CA GLY A 30 1.45 3.21 14.53
C GLY A 30 0.36 2.36 13.89
N ASP A 31 -0.85 2.90 13.69
CA ASP A 31 -1.90 2.20 12.96
C ASP A 31 -1.51 1.97 11.50
N LYS A 32 -1.96 0.83 10.96
CA LYS A 32 -1.68 0.40 9.59
C LYS A 32 -2.94 0.50 8.75
N LEU A 33 -2.77 1.01 7.54
CA LEU A 33 -3.82 1.12 6.54
C LEU A 33 -3.37 0.42 5.26
N LYS A 34 -4.33 -0.18 4.55
CA LYS A 34 -4.10 -0.70 3.20
C LYS A 34 -4.36 0.42 2.20
N LEU A 35 -3.44 0.62 1.27
CA LEU A 35 -3.58 1.53 0.15
C LEU A 35 -3.68 0.72 -1.14
N ILE A 36 -4.70 1.00 -1.93
CA ILE A 36 -4.85 0.47 -3.28
C ILE A 36 -4.03 1.38 -4.22
N PRO A 37 -3.02 0.83 -4.92
CA PRO A 37 -2.18 1.60 -5.82
C PRO A 37 -2.99 2.13 -7.01
N GLY A 38 -2.61 3.30 -7.53
CA GLY A 38 -3.27 3.89 -8.71
C GLY A 38 -2.94 3.16 -10.02
N HIS A 39 -1.73 2.61 -10.14
CA HIS A 39 -1.26 1.87 -11.30
C HIS A 39 -0.45 0.66 -10.80
N CYS A 40 -0.87 -0.55 -11.14
CA CYS A 40 -0.36 -1.75 -10.49
C CYS A 40 1.07 -2.10 -10.94
N ASP A 41 1.37 -2.10 -12.24
CA ASP A 41 2.68 -2.49 -12.78
C ASP A 41 3.83 -1.55 -12.35
N THR A 42 3.66 -0.23 -12.47
CA THR A 42 4.67 0.73 -11.99
C THR A 42 4.92 0.61 -10.49
N THR A 43 3.87 0.39 -9.68
CA THR A 43 4.01 0.18 -8.24
C THR A 43 4.79 -1.10 -7.96
N VAL A 44 4.41 -2.22 -8.57
CA VAL A 44 5.08 -3.52 -8.38
C VAL A 44 6.57 -3.43 -8.70
N ASN A 45 6.93 -2.71 -9.76
CA ASN A 45 8.33 -2.57 -10.18
C ASN A 45 9.22 -1.80 -9.17
N LEU A 46 8.63 -1.15 -8.15
CA LEU A 46 9.36 -0.50 -7.06
C LEU A 46 9.80 -1.46 -5.94
N TYR A 47 9.24 -2.67 -5.89
CA TYR A 47 9.43 -3.61 -4.77
C TYR A 47 10.09 -4.90 -5.22
N ASP A 48 10.84 -5.54 -4.32
CA ASP A 48 11.48 -6.84 -4.58
C ASP A 48 10.56 -8.04 -4.30
N TYR A 49 9.51 -7.87 -3.50
CA TYR A 49 8.68 -8.98 -3.03
C TYR A 49 7.19 -8.62 -2.98
N TYR A 50 6.35 -9.65 -3.17
CA TYR A 50 4.98 -9.67 -2.69
C TYR A 50 4.89 -10.35 -1.32
N VAL A 51 4.13 -9.76 -0.42
CA VAL A 51 3.70 -10.39 0.83
C VAL A 51 2.33 -11.01 0.62
N CYS A 52 2.25 -12.33 0.48
CA CYS A 52 0.99 -13.05 0.22
C CYS A 52 0.28 -13.35 1.55
N VAL A 53 -0.94 -12.85 1.70
CA VAL A 53 -1.72 -12.96 2.94
C VAL A 53 -2.97 -13.81 2.72
N ARG A 54 -3.19 -14.80 3.57
CA ARG A 54 -4.41 -15.62 3.64
C ARG A 54 -4.88 -15.69 5.10
N GLU A 55 -6.18 -15.51 5.33
CA GLU A 55 -6.77 -15.58 6.69
C GLU A 55 -6.05 -14.68 7.73
N GLY A 56 -5.62 -13.49 7.30
CA GLY A 56 -4.95 -12.53 8.17
C GLY A 56 -3.51 -12.89 8.57
N ARG A 57 -2.91 -13.92 7.96
CA ARG A 57 -1.51 -14.32 8.20
C ARG A 57 -0.72 -14.33 6.89
N VAL A 58 0.58 -14.09 6.99
CA VAL A 58 1.50 -14.25 5.86
C VAL A 58 1.59 -15.74 5.55
N GLU A 59 1.19 -16.10 4.33
CA GLU A 59 1.25 -17.47 3.81
C GLU A 59 2.54 -17.71 3.01
N ALA A 60 2.98 -16.71 2.24
CA ALA A 60 4.17 -16.78 1.42
C ALA A 60 4.78 -15.40 1.18
N ILE A 61 6.05 -15.39 0.77
CA ILE A 61 6.74 -14.22 0.22
C ILE A 61 7.19 -14.60 -1.18
N TRP A 62 6.70 -13.90 -2.21
CA TRP A 62 7.07 -14.18 -3.60
C TRP A 62 8.05 -13.14 -4.12
N PRO A 63 9.17 -13.54 -4.73
CA PRO A 63 10.07 -12.58 -5.38
C PRO A 63 9.43 -12.02 -6.64
N ILE A 64 9.63 -10.72 -6.87
CA ILE A 64 9.32 -10.07 -8.15
C ILE A 64 10.52 -10.28 -9.05
N THR A 65 10.58 -11.47 -9.67
CA THR A 65 11.76 -11.98 -10.38
C THR A 65 12.21 -11.12 -11.57
N ALA A 66 11.30 -10.36 -12.16
CA ALA A 66 11.55 -9.49 -13.30
C ALA A 66 11.55 -7.99 -12.93
N ARG A 67 11.68 -7.65 -11.64
CA ARG A 67 11.78 -6.24 -11.22
C ARG A 67 12.95 -5.56 -11.95
N GLY A 68 12.66 -4.46 -12.64
CA GLY A 68 13.66 -3.68 -13.39
C GLY A 68 14.21 -4.37 -14.65
N ALA A 69 13.59 -5.46 -15.13
CA ALA A 69 13.99 -6.14 -16.36
C ALA A 69 13.50 -5.36 -17.60
N VAL A 70 14.15 -4.22 -17.86
CA VAL A 70 13.85 -3.29 -18.97
C VAL A 70 14.90 -3.34 -20.09
N TRP A 71 15.76 -4.35 -20.07
CA TRP A 71 16.88 -4.55 -21.01
C TRP A 71 16.96 -6.00 -21.48
#